data_AF-A0A261UNX2-F1
#
_entry.id   AF-A0A261UNX2-F1
#
_cell.length_a   1.000
_cell.length_b   1.000
_cell.length_c   1.000
_cell.angle_alpha   90.00
_cell.angle_beta   90.00
_cell.angle_gamma   90.00
#
_symmetry.space_group_name_H-M   'P 1'
#
loop_
_entity.id
_entity.type
_entity.pdbx_description
1 polymer ?
#
loop_
_entity_poly.entity_id
_entity_poly.type
_entity_poly.pdbx_seq_one_letter_code
_entity_poly.pdbx_strand_id
1 'polypeptide(L)'
;MAFASTVSDLPCDFRPVEFRIKHATQAWERAGAFQLRRDVFCEEQGIFDGDDRDAIDGHAHLLVALACVGGMPEEVAGTVRIHLDDRGRWWGSRLAVRGDFRRHGSLGAALIRLAVCSASAIGCHTFLAHVQRQNVPLFRRLHWRALEDVALRGRPHTLMRADLDAYPPFHDMSVGFVVRGRH
;
A
#
# COMPACT_ATOMS: atom_id res chain seq x y z
N MET A 1 33.30 -41.71 -12.75
CA MET A 1 32.76 -41.13 -14.00
C MET A 1 31.39 -40.57 -13.67
N ALA A 2 31.20 -39.27 -13.91
CA ALA A 2 30.22 -38.43 -13.23
C ALA A 2 28.76 -38.70 -13.64
N PHE A 3 27.89 -38.84 -12.64
CA PHE A 3 26.49 -38.46 -12.71
C PHE A 3 26.40 -37.06 -12.10
N ALA A 4 26.04 -36.06 -12.92
CA ALA A 4 25.59 -34.76 -12.42
C ALA A 4 24.42 -34.31 -13.29
N SER A 5 23.24 -34.47 -12.70
CA SER A 5 21.94 -34.10 -13.20
C SER A 5 21.86 -32.60 -13.44
N THR A 6 21.64 -32.18 -14.67
CA THR A 6 21.18 -30.82 -14.99
C THR A 6 19.72 -30.68 -14.59
N VAL A 7 19.47 -30.29 -13.33
CA VAL A 7 18.20 -29.71 -12.89
C VAL A 7 18.43 -28.20 -12.77
N SER A 8 18.31 -27.49 -13.88
CA SER A 8 18.16 -26.03 -13.88
C SER A 8 17.67 -25.58 -15.24
N ASP A 9 16.88 -24.51 -15.23
CA ASP A 9 16.24 -23.83 -16.37
C ASP A 9 14.78 -24.21 -16.66
N LEU A 10 13.95 -24.25 -15.61
CA LEU A 10 12.58 -23.77 -15.78
C LEU A 10 12.60 -22.24 -15.63
N PRO A 11 12.07 -21.45 -16.58
CA PRO A 11 11.93 -20.02 -16.40
C PRO A 11 11.03 -19.78 -15.17
N CYS A 12 11.60 -19.23 -14.11
CA CYS A 12 10.88 -18.82 -12.91
C CYS A 12 10.16 -17.50 -13.16
N ASP A 13 9.26 -17.48 -14.14
CA ASP A 13 8.32 -16.40 -14.37
C ASP A 13 7.11 -16.57 -13.43
N PHE A 14 7.40 -16.90 -12.15
CA PHE A 14 6.37 -17.11 -11.16
C PHE A 14 5.72 -15.76 -10.82
N ARG A 15 4.42 -15.66 -11.09
CA ARG A 15 3.61 -14.53 -10.64
C ARG A 15 2.75 -14.98 -9.46
N PRO A 16 2.83 -14.31 -8.30
CA PRO A 16 1.93 -14.58 -7.20
C PRO A 16 0.48 -14.41 -7.65
N VAL A 17 -0.29 -15.49 -7.50
CA VAL A 17 -1.73 -15.54 -7.84
C VAL A 17 -2.60 -15.00 -6.71
N GLU A 18 -2.01 -14.79 -5.53
CA GLU A 18 -2.70 -14.41 -4.32
C GLU A 18 -1.90 -13.36 -3.55
N PHE A 19 -2.61 -12.35 -3.06
CA PHE A 19 -2.08 -11.32 -2.19
C PHE A 19 -2.87 -11.24 -0.90
N ARG A 20 -2.16 -11.22 0.23
CA ARG A 20 -2.77 -10.99 1.54
C ARG A 20 -2.62 -9.52 1.94
N ILE A 21 -3.74 -8.84 2.12
CA ILE A 21 -3.80 -7.42 2.48
C ILE A 21 -4.13 -7.30 3.96
N LYS A 22 -3.21 -6.82 4.78
CA LYS A 22 -3.35 -6.79 6.25
C LYS A 22 -2.53 -5.68 6.89
N HIS A 23 -2.78 -5.42 8.18
CA HIS A 23 -1.86 -4.68 9.02
C HIS A 23 -0.55 -5.46 9.20
N ALA A 24 0.59 -4.77 9.10
CA ALA A 24 1.89 -5.34 9.37
C ALA A 24 1.99 -5.68 10.85
N THR A 25 2.14 -6.96 11.15
CA THR A 25 2.30 -7.50 12.51
C THR A 25 3.71 -8.03 12.74
N GLN A 26 4.38 -8.51 11.70
CA GLN A 26 5.70 -9.14 11.78
C GLN A 26 6.83 -8.17 11.39
N ALA A 27 8.03 -8.37 11.96
CA ALA A 27 9.17 -7.48 11.74
C ALA A 27 9.61 -7.43 10.26
N TRP A 28 9.59 -8.58 9.57
CA TRP A 28 9.95 -8.67 8.15
C TRP A 28 8.94 -7.93 7.25
N GLU A 29 7.65 -7.93 7.59
CA GLU A 29 6.61 -7.18 6.86
C GLU A 29 6.88 -5.67 6.95
N ARG A 30 7.23 -5.18 8.15
CA ARG A 30 7.58 -3.77 8.36
C ARG A 30 8.87 -3.41 7.61
N ALA A 31 9.90 -4.24 7.73
CA ALA A 31 11.17 -4.03 7.03
C ALA A 31 10.96 -3.99 5.51
N GLY A 32 10.22 -4.94 4.95
CA GLY A 32 9.88 -4.99 3.53
C GLY A 32 9.05 -3.79 3.07
N ALA A 33 8.11 -3.32 3.88
CA ALA A 33 7.35 -2.10 3.58
C ALA A 33 8.23 -0.85 3.55
N PHE A 34 9.16 -0.68 4.49
CA PHE A 34 10.10 0.44 4.46
C PHE A 34 11.07 0.36 3.28
N GLN A 35 11.57 -0.84 2.95
CA GLN A 35 12.40 -1.02 1.76
C GLN A 35 11.62 -0.64 0.50
N LEU A 36 10.39 -1.13 0.35
CA LEU A 36 9.55 -0.79 -0.80
C LEU A 36 9.28 0.72 -0.91
N ARG A 37 9.07 1.40 0.21
CA ARG A 37 8.89 2.86 0.21
C ARG A 37 10.16 3.58 -0.25
N ARG A 38 11.34 3.15 0.18
CA ARG A 38 12.62 3.69 -0.29
C ARG A 38 12.80 3.47 -1.78
N ASP A 39 12.58 2.25 -2.27
CA ASP A 39 12.69 1.91 -3.70
C ASP A 39 11.76 2.80 -4.55
N VAL A 40 10.51 3.00 -4.10
CA VAL A 40 9.53 3.76 -4.87
C VAL A 40 9.71 5.27 -4.72
N PHE A 41 9.88 5.79 -3.51
CA PHE A 41 9.86 7.23 -3.28
C PHE A 41 11.24 7.88 -3.38
N CYS A 42 12.31 7.17 -3.05
CA CYS A 42 13.68 7.67 -3.17
C CYS A 42 14.27 7.30 -4.53
N GLU A 43 14.28 6.02 -4.88
CA GLU A 43 15.03 5.54 -6.05
C GLU A 43 14.27 5.76 -7.36
N GLU A 44 13.02 5.29 -7.46
CA GLU A 44 12.21 5.42 -8.68
C GLU A 44 11.72 6.86 -8.88
N GLN A 45 11.20 7.48 -7.81
CA GLN A 45 10.58 8.79 -7.91
C GLN A 45 11.52 9.94 -7.54
N GLY A 46 12.58 9.76 -6.76
CA GLY A 46 13.43 10.89 -6.37
C GLY A 46 12.70 11.99 -5.59
N ILE A 47 11.67 11.65 -4.81
CA ILE A 47 10.94 12.61 -3.95
C ILE A 47 11.72 12.87 -2.65
N PHE A 48 12.43 11.85 -2.16
CA PHE A 48 13.23 11.92 -0.95
C PHE A 48 14.68 11.55 -1.27
N ASP A 49 15.60 12.11 -0.50
CA ASP A 49 17.01 11.81 -0.60
C ASP A 49 17.37 10.69 0.41
N GLY A 50 17.67 9.51 -0.12
CA GLY A 50 18.10 8.33 0.66
C GLY A 50 17.02 7.63 1.50
N ASP A 51 16.17 8.35 2.23
CA ASP A 51 15.15 7.78 3.13
C ASP A 51 13.87 8.65 3.18
N ASP A 52 12.71 7.99 3.13
CA ASP A 52 11.39 8.63 3.17
C ASP A 52 10.74 8.63 4.58
N ARG A 53 11.40 7.99 5.55
CA ARG A 53 10.92 7.86 6.94
C ARG A 53 10.77 9.22 7.63
N ASP A 54 9.79 9.30 8.52
CA ASP A 54 9.54 10.48 9.36
C ASP A 54 9.01 10.08 10.74
N ALA A 55 8.78 11.07 11.62
CA ALA A 55 8.31 10.83 12.99
C ALA A 55 6.94 10.13 13.07
N ILE A 56 6.13 10.20 12.01
CA ILE A 56 4.80 9.56 11.96
C ILE A 56 4.94 8.03 11.91
N ASP A 57 6.04 7.51 11.35
CA ASP A 57 6.29 6.07 11.27
C ASP A 57 6.34 5.39 12.65
N GLY A 58 6.64 6.12 13.72
CA GLY A 58 6.68 5.59 15.08
C GLY A 58 5.32 5.24 15.67
N HIS A 59 4.23 5.80 15.14
CA HIS A 59 2.87 5.61 15.68
C HIS A 59 1.81 5.33 14.60
N ALA A 60 2.17 5.33 13.32
CA ALA A 60 1.26 4.98 12.25
C ALA A 60 0.95 3.48 12.21
N HIS A 61 -0.26 3.14 11.76
CA HIS A 61 -0.61 1.78 11.38
C HIS A 61 -0.09 1.51 9.97
N LEU A 62 0.87 0.59 9.86
CA LEU A 62 1.44 0.20 8.58
C LEU A 62 0.66 -0.97 8.01
N LEU A 63 0.14 -0.82 6.80
CA LEU A 63 -0.60 -1.84 6.07
C LEU A 63 0.25 -2.36 4.91
N VAL A 64 0.13 -3.66 4.63
CA VAL A 64 0.93 -4.37 3.63
C VAL A 64 0.06 -5.23 2.74
N ALA A 65 0.46 -5.34 1.48
CA ALA A 65 0.02 -6.34 0.55
C ALA A 65 1.17 -7.33 0.37
N LEU A 66 0.98 -8.56 0.84
CA LEU A 66 1.98 -9.62 0.78
C LEU A 66 1.71 -10.49 -0.43
N ALA A 67 2.71 -10.70 -1.27
CA ALA A 67 2.64 -11.70 -2.32
C ALA A 67 2.80 -13.10 -1.69
N CYS A 68 1.89 -14.01 -2.05
CA CYS A 68 1.92 -15.37 -1.55
C CYS A 68 2.41 -16.34 -2.64
N VAL A 69 3.36 -17.20 -2.29
CA VAL A 69 3.86 -18.31 -3.11
C VAL A 69 3.48 -19.61 -2.41
N GLY A 70 2.76 -20.50 -3.10
CA GLY A 70 2.24 -21.72 -2.46
C GLY A 70 1.33 -21.46 -1.24
N GLY A 71 0.68 -20.29 -1.19
CA GLY A 71 -0.14 -19.85 -0.05
C GLY A 71 0.64 -19.24 1.12
N MET A 72 1.97 -19.18 1.05
CA MET A 72 2.83 -18.60 2.08
C MET A 72 3.26 -17.18 1.70
N PRO A 73 3.12 -16.19 2.60
CA PRO A 73 3.64 -14.84 2.36
C PRO A 73 5.17 -14.85 2.24
N GLU A 74 5.70 -14.33 1.14
CA GLU A 74 7.16 -14.27 0.93
C GLU A 74 7.69 -12.84 0.88
N GLU A 75 6.96 -11.93 0.23
CA GLU A 75 7.43 -10.57 0.02
C GLU A 75 6.32 -9.52 0.15
N VAL A 76 6.74 -8.28 0.43
CA VAL A 76 5.85 -7.12 0.40
C VAL A 76 5.76 -6.61 -1.04
N ALA A 77 4.57 -6.72 -1.63
CA ALA A 77 4.24 -6.24 -2.97
C ALA A 77 3.66 -4.81 -2.96
N GLY A 78 3.13 -4.37 -1.83
CA GLY A 78 2.57 -3.04 -1.64
C GLY A 78 2.46 -2.64 -0.18
N THR A 79 2.42 -1.33 0.09
CA THR A 79 2.23 -0.79 1.43
C THR A 79 1.52 0.55 1.41
N VAL A 80 0.83 0.86 2.50
CA VAL A 80 0.29 2.18 2.82
C VAL A 80 0.31 2.34 4.34
N ARG A 81 0.48 3.55 4.85
CA ARG A 81 0.31 3.81 6.29
C ARG A 81 -0.90 4.71 6.55
N ILE A 82 -1.58 4.46 7.65
CA ILE A 82 -2.63 5.34 8.18
C ILE A 82 -2.23 5.89 9.55
N HIS A 83 -2.58 7.13 9.84
CA HIS A 83 -2.32 7.75 11.14
C HIS A 83 -3.41 8.76 11.50
N LEU A 84 -3.54 9.05 12.79
CA LEU A 84 -4.40 10.09 13.33
C LEU A 84 -3.57 11.35 13.56
N ASP A 85 -4.06 12.50 13.11
CA ASP A 85 -3.42 13.79 13.42
C ASP A 85 -3.89 14.37 14.76
N ASP A 86 -3.26 15.46 15.17
CA ASP A 86 -3.55 16.21 16.40
C ASP A 86 -4.97 16.80 16.44
N ARG A 87 -5.66 16.86 15.30
CA ARG A 87 -7.04 17.37 15.16
C ARG A 87 -8.06 16.24 15.06
N GLY A 88 -7.66 15.00 15.30
CA GLY A 88 -8.55 13.84 15.24
C GLY A 88 -8.96 13.42 13.83
N ARG A 89 -8.21 13.83 12.79
CA ARG A 89 -8.45 13.43 11.40
C ARG A 89 -7.53 12.27 11.02
N TRP A 90 -8.08 11.30 10.31
CA TRP A 90 -7.31 10.17 9.80
C TRP A 90 -6.69 10.50 8.45
N TRP A 91 -5.47 9.99 8.23
CA TRP A 91 -4.68 10.27 7.04
C TRP A 91 -4.09 9.00 6.44
N GLY A 92 -4.34 8.77 5.15
CA GLY A 92 -3.62 7.80 4.33
C GLY A 92 -2.40 8.42 3.66
N SER A 93 -1.23 7.80 3.79
CA SER A 93 0.01 8.30 3.18
C SER A 93 0.97 7.17 2.80
N ARG A 94 2.00 7.51 2.02
CA ARG A 94 3.08 6.59 1.61
C ARG A 94 2.59 5.31 0.91
N LEU A 95 1.54 5.46 0.07
CA LEU A 95 1.06 4.37 -0.78
C LEU A 95 2.13 4.03 -1.84
N ALA A 96 2.71 2.84 -1.74
CA ALA A 96 3.70 2.31 -2.67
C ALA A 96 3.32 0.89 -3.09
N VAL A 97 3.49 0.58 -4.38
CA VAL A 97 3.27 -0.76 -4.95
C VAL A 97 4.46 -1.06 -5.86
N ARG A 98 5.00 -2.28 -5.82
CA ARG A 98 6.07 -2.72 -6.72
C ARG A 98 5.62 -2.58 -8.18
N GLY A 99 6.54 -2.18 -9.06
CA GLY A 99 6.27 -1.92 -10.48
C GLY A 99 5.53 -3.06 -11.18
N ASP A 100 5.95 -4.30 -10.93
CA ASP A 100 5.45 -5.51 -11.57
C ASP A 100 3.97 -5.79 -11.29
N PHE A 101 3.45 -5.25 -10.17
CA PHE A 101 2.06 -5.44 -9.74
C PHE A 101 1.18 -4.21 -9.95
N ARG A 102 1.67 -3.15 -10.59
CA ARG A 102 0.89 -1.91 -10.84
C ARG A 102 -0.14 -2.06 -11.97
N ARG A 103 0.11 -2.96 -12.94
CA ARG A 103 -0.62 -3.01 -14.23
C ARG A 103 -2.14 -3.20 -14.11
N HIS A 104 -2.64 -3.75 -13.01
CA HIS A 104 -4.08 -3.96 -12.82
C HIS A 104 -4.71 -3.07 -11.75
N GLY A 105 -3.93 -2.19 -11.10
CA GLY A 105 -4.41 -1.25 -10.06
C GLY A 105 -5.09 -1.89 -8.84
N SER A 106 -5.17 -3.22 -8.79
CA SER A 106 -5.94 -3.99 -7.81
C SER A 106 -5.33 -3.90 -6.42
N LEU A 107 -4.00 -3.97 -6.32
CA LEU A 107 -3.30 -3.88 -5.03
C LEU A 107 -3.40 -2.49 -4.41
N GLY A 108 -3.18 -1.44 -5.20
CA GLY A 108 -3.35 -0.06 -4.72
C GLY A 108 -4.76 0.19 -4.22
N ALA A 109 -5.77 -0.23 -5.01
CA ALA A 109 -7.17 -0.13 -4.59
C ALA A 109 -7.49 -0.95 -3.34
N ALA A 110 -6.95 -2.17 -3.21
CA ALA A 110 -7.17 -3.01 -2.04
C ALA A 110 -6.54 -2.42 -0.77
N LEU A 111 -5.32 -1.86 -0.87
CA LEU A 111 -4.67 -1.16 0.23
C LEU A 111 -5.46 0.08 0.65
N ILE A 112 -5.95 0.88 -0.30
CA ILE A 112 -6.80 2.04 -0.01
C ILE A 112 -8.09 1.60 0.70
N ARG A 113 -8.73 0.52 0.24
CA ARG A 113 -9.93 -0.03 0.87
C ARG A 113 -9.66 -0.47 2.30
N LEU A 114 -8.60 -1.25 2.54
CA LEU A 114 -8.24 -1.65 3.89
C LEU A 114 -7.97 -0.43 4.78
N ALA A 115 -7.23 0.56 4.28
CA ALA A 115 -6.91 1.78 5.00
C ALA A 115 -8.16 2.53 5.49
N VAL A 116 -9.12 2.78 4.60
CA VAL A 116 -10.33 3.52 4.97
C VAL A 116 -11.24 2.69 5.86
N CYS A 117 -11.51 1.42 5.52
CA CYS A 117 -12.35 0.53 6.33
C CYS A 117 -11.80 0.33 7.75
N SER A 118 -10.47 0.24 7.88
CA SER A 118 -9.77 0.11 9.16
C SER A 118 -9.92 1.37 10.01
N ALA A 119 -9.75 2.55 9.41
CA ALA A 119 -9.98 3.81 10.10
C ALA A 119 -11.46 4.00 10.49
N SER A 120 -12.40 3.64 9.61
CA SER A 120 -13.84 3.66 9.93
C SER A 120 -14.16 2.78 11.14
N ALA A 121 -13.53 1.60 11.25
CA ALA A 121 -13.72 0.67 12.37
C ALA A 121 -13.24 1.21 13.74
N ILE A 122 -12.33 2.18 13.74
CA ILE A 122 -11.80 2.82 14.94
C ILE A 122 -12.37 4.23 15.16
N GLY A 123 -13.53 4.54 14.57
CA GLY A 123 -14.27 5.78 14.81
C GLY A 123 -13.84 6.96 13.94
N CYS A 124 -13.27 6.73 12.77
CA CYS A 124 -12.93 7.80 11.84
C CYS A 124 -14.18 8.56 11.34
N HIS A 125 -14.17 9.88 11.46
CA HIS A 125 -15.18 10.77 10.87
C HIS A 125 -14.67 11.53 9.64
N THR A 126 -13.35 11.59 9.45
CA THR A 126 -12.72 12.27 8.31
C THR A 126 -11.43 11.55 7.95
N PHE A 127 -11.36 11.07 6.70
CA PHE A 127 -10.18 10.41 6.15
C PHE A 127 -9.65 11.18 4.94
N LEU A 128 -8.39 11.60 5.01
CA LEU A 128 -7.73 12.47 4.04
C LEU A 128 -6.48 11.82 3.43
N ALA A 129 -6.10 12.28 2.24
CA ALA A 129 -4.82 11.94 1.64
C ALA A 129 -4.35 13.04 0.69
N HIS A 130 -3.04 13.26 0.63
CA HIS A 130 -2.43 13.98 -0.48
C HIS A 130 -2.09 12.99 -1.59
N VAL A 131 -2.81 13.10 -2.71
CA VAL A 131 -2.72 12.16 -3.83
C VAL A 131 -1.96 12.83 -4.95
N GLN A 132 -0.91 12.20 -5.48
CA GLN A 132 -0.25 12.71 -6.69
C GLN A 132 -1.26 12.87 -7.82
N ARG A 133 -1.18 13.98 -8.56
CA ARG A 133 -2.19 14.34 -9.58
C ARG A 133 -2.49 13.21 -10.58
N GLN A 134 -1.48 12.42 -10.95
CA GLN A 134 -1.62 11.25 -11.82
C GLN A 134 -2.54 10.14 -11.28
N ASN A 135 -2.66 10.00 -9.96
CA ASN A 135 -3.44 8.96 -9.30
C ASN A 135 -4.88 9.40 -8.96
N VAL A 136 -5.22 10.69 -9.16
CA VAL A 136 -6.56 11.23 -8.87
C VAL A 136 -7.69 10.45 -9.57
N PRO A 137 -7.58 10.01 -10.84
CA PRO A 137 -8.62 9.21 -11.48
C PRO A 137 -8.90 7.86 -10.77
N LEU A 138 -7.87 7.21 -10.23
CA LEU A 138 -8.04 5.99 -9.43
C LEU A 138 -8.85 6.29 -8.15
N PHE A 139 -8.45 7.33 -7.42
CA PHE A 139 -9.11 7.70 -6.17
C PHE A 139 -10.58 8.11 -6.38
N ARG A 140 -10.89 8.84 -7.46
CA ARG A 140 -12.29 9.16 -7.81
C ARG A 140 -13.15 7.90 -8.02
N ARG A 141 -12.62 6.88 -8.71
CA ARG A 141 -13.31 5.58 -8.87
C ARG A 141 -13.52 4.83 -7.56
N LEU A 142 -12.76 5.18 -6.53
CA LEU A 142 -12.86 4.63 -5.18
C LEU A 142 -13.71 5.53 -4.28
N HIS A 143 -14.60 6.38 -4.81
CA HIS A 143 -15.44 7.27 -3.99
C HIS A 143 -14.65 8.28 -3.15
N TRP A 144 -13.56 8.83 -3.71
CA TRP A 144 -12.86 9.97 -3.11
C TRP A 144 -13.21 11.26 -3.85
N ARG A 145 -13.41 12.31 -3.06
CA ARG A 145 -13.65 13.67 -3.56
C ARG A 145 -12.36 14.49 -3.50
N ALA A 146 -12.04 15.17 -4.60
CA ALA A 146 -10.98 16.18 -4.62
C ALA A 146 -11.43 17.45 -3.89
N LEU A 147 -10.54 18.04 -3.10
CA LEU A 147 -10.80 19.25 -2.33
C LEU A 147 -9.97 20.43 -2.86
N GLU A 148 -8.65 20.26 -2.93
CA GLU A 148 -7.71 21.34 -3.25
C GLU A 148 -6.48 20.77 -3.98
N ASP A 149 -5.93 21.52 -4.94
CA ASP A 149 -4.65 21.20 -5.55
C ASP A 149 -3.50 21.85 -4.78
N VAL A 150 -2.45 21.08 -4.50
CA VAL A 150 -1.32 21.50 -3.68
C VAL A 150 0.00 21.01 -4.29
N ALA A 151 1.05 21.82 -4.22
CA ALA A 151 2.40 21.38 -4.58
C ALA A 151 3.13 20.87 -3.35
N LEU A 152 3.52 19.59 -3.34
CA LEU A 152 4.31 18.99 -2.27
C LEU A 152 5.63 18.47 -2.83
N ARG A 153 6.74 18.88 -2.23
CA ARG A 153 8.11 18.48 -2.66
C ARG A 153 8.33 18.69 -4.18
N GLY A 154 7.86 19.82 -4.70
CA GLY A 154 7.97 20.16 -6.12
C GLY A 154 7.05 19.37 -7.06
N ARG A 155 6.12 18.54 -6.54
CA ARG A 155 5.22 17.72 -7.33
C ARG A 155 3.75 18.10 -7.14
N PRO A 156 2.94 18.09 -8.22
CA PRO A 156 1.52 18.36 -8.13
C PRO A 156 0.79 17.22 -7.42
N HIS A 157 0.13 17.57 -6.34
CA HIS A 157 -0.78 16.72 -5.57
C HIS A 157 -2.16 17.36 -5.51
N THR A 158 -3.14 16.57 -5.10
CA THR A 158 -4.49 17.01 -4.79
C THR A 158 -4.82 16.46 -3.40
N LEU A 159 -5.24 17.34 -2.49
CA LEU A 159 -5.86 16.94 -1.24
C LEU A 159 -7.22 16.31 -1.56
N MET A 160 -7.41 15.07 -1.12
CA MET A 160 -8.64 14.31 -1.35
C MET A 160 -9.19 13.78 -0.04
N ARG A 161 -10.52 13.62 0.02
CA ARG A 161 -11.26 13.05 1.14
C ARG A 161 -12.02 11.81 0.69
N ALA A 162 -11.97 10.75 1.49
CA ALA A 162 -12.78 9.56 1.28
C ALA A 162 -14.24 9.82 1.69
N ASP A 163 -15.18 9.32 0.89
CA ASP A 163 -16.57 9.17 1.29
C ASP A 163 -16.70 7.91 2.16
N LEU A 164 -16.89 8.08 3.48
CA LEU A 164 -16.85 6.96 4.44
C LEU A 164 -18.05 6.01 4.28
N ASP A 165 -19.16 6.46 3.72
CA ASP A 165 -20.36 5.63 3.53
C ASP A 165 -20.11 4.50 2.51
N ALA A 166 -19.14 4.69 1.61
CA ALA A 166 -18.70 3.68 0.66
C ALA A 166 -17.74 2.62 1.25
N TYR A 167 -17.36 2.75 2.53
CA TYR A 167 -16.36 1.92 3.18
C TYR A 167 -16.87 1.37 4.52
N PRO A 168 -17.56 0.21 4.51
CA PRO A 168 -18.03 -0.40 5.75
C PRO A 168 -16.85 -0.71 6.70
N PRO A 169 -17.02 -0.53 8.01
CA PRO A 169 -16.00 -0.86 9.01
C PRO A 169 -15.45 -2.27 8.86
N PHE A 170 -14.12 -2.41 8.95
CA PHE A 170 -13.43 -3.70 8.98
C PHE A 170 -12.55 -3.80 10.23
N HIS A 171 -12.95 -4.64 11.18
CA HIS A 171 -12.34 -4.68 12.52
C HIS A 171 -11.12 -5.62 12.62
N ASP A 172 -11.00 -6.63 11.74
CA ASP A 172 -9.91 -7.62 11.81
C ASP A 172 -8.71 -7.25 10.94
N MET A 173 -8.10 -6.11 11.25
CA MET A 173 -6.98 -5.55 10.49
C MET A 173 -5.76 -6.47 10.48
N SER A 174 -5.54 -7.24 11.55
CA SER A 174 -4.41 -8.16 11.68
C SER A 174 -4.53 -9.39 10.79
N VAL A 175 -5.72 -9.95 10.62
CA VAL A 175 -5.92 -11.10 9.71
C VAL A 175 -5.97 -10.61 8.26
N GLY A 176 -6.66 -9.50 8.03
CA GLY A 176 -6.80 -8.89 6.71
C GLY A 176 -7.71 -9.67 5.77
N PHE A 177 -7.55 -9.47 4.46
CA PHE A 177 -8.27 -10.21 3.43
C PHE A 177 -7.37 -10.59 2.26
N VAL A 178 -7.85 -11.51 1.42
CA VAL A 178 -7.14 -12.02 0.27
C VAL A 178 -7.66 -11.40 -1.02
N VAL A 179 -6.75 -11.01 -1.91
CA VAL A 179 -7.05 -10.57 -3.27
C VAL A 179 -6.34 -11.50 -4.23
N ARG A 180 -7.06 -12.04 -5.22
CA ARG A 180 -6.45 -12.84 -6.29
C ARG A 180 -5.92 -11.94 -7.39
N GLY A 181 -4.70 -12.23 -7.85
CA GLY A 181 -4.17 -11.64 -9.07
C GLY A 181 -5.05 -12.04 -10.26
N ARG A 182 -5.41 -11.09 -11.11
CA ARG A 182 -5.98 -11.41 -12.43
C ARG A 182 -4.81 -11.68 -13.36
N HIS A 183 -4.81 -12.86 -13.98
CA HIS A 183 -3.88 -13.25 -15.04
C HIS A 183 -4.12 -12.40 -16.30
#